data_AF-A0A3B0BQ41-F1
#
_entry.id   AF-A0A3B0BQ41-F1
#
_cell.length_a   1.000
_cell.length_b   1.000
_cell.length_c   1.000
_cell.angle_alpha   90.00
_cell.angle_beta   90.00
_cell.angle_gamma   90.00
#
_symmetry.space_group_name_H-M   'P 1'
#
loop_
_entity.id
_entity.type
_entity.pdbx_description
1 polymer ?
#
loop_
_entity_poly.entity_id
_entity_poly.type
_entity_poly.pdbx_seq_one_letter_code
_entity_poly.pdbx_strand_id
1 'polypeptide(L)'
;MNRMMDMERKVTKFGNSLGITMTDALKQIGLDQGDTVQIDVNQTTGEIIIKKSTKVSLPSGISEDFMDTLTSVIDEYDQTLKGLKDR
;
A
#
# COMPACT_ATOMS: atom_id res chain seq x y z
N MET A 1 19.87 -9.72 -2.14
CA MET A 1 20.23 -9.13 -0.83
C MET A 1 19.45 -7.85 -0.66
N ASN A 2 18.53 -7.78 0.30
CA ASN A 2 17.79 -6.56 0.58
C ASN A 2 18.72 -5.61 1.33
N ARG A 3 19.27 -4.61 0.63
CA ARG A 3 20.24 -3.69 1.22
C ARG A 3 19.46 -2.64 1.99
N MET A 4 19.46 -2.76 3.32
CA MET A 4 18.81 -1.79 4.20
C MET A 4 19.62 -0.49 4.12
N MET A 5 18.99 0.61 3.71
CA MET A 5 19.63 1.91 3.60
C MET A 5 19.37 2.68 4.90
N ASP A 6 20.44 3.05 5.60
CA ASP A 6 20.35 3.90 6.78
C ASP A 6 20.48 5.38 6.37
N MET A 7 19.61 6.23 6.93
CA MET A 7 19.62 7.65 6.65
C MET A 7 19.16 8.47 7.85
N GLU A 8 20.00 9.42 8.24
CA GLU A 8 19.60 10.49 9.14
C GLU A 8 19.25 11.74 8.34
N ARG A 9 18.11 12.35 8.69
CA ARG A 9 17.61 13.58 8.06
C ARG A 9 17.07 14.51 9.13
N LYS A 10 17.38 15.80 8.97
CA LYS A 10 16.85 16.84 9.84
C LYS A 10 15.39 17.14 9.47
N VAL A 11 14.54 17.27 10.49
CA VAL A 11 13.18 17.78 10.31
C VAL A 11 13.23 19.26 9.94
N THR A 12 12.52 19.62 8.89
CA THR A 12 12.47 20.98 8.34
C THR A 12 11.02 21.47 8.26
N LYS A 13 10.84 22.79 8.22
CA LYS A 13 9.52 23.42 8.13
C LYS A 13 9.16 23.67 6.67
N PHE A 14 7.99 23.19 6.26
CA PHE A 14 7.39 23.43 4.94
C PHE A 14 6.09 24.20 5.14
N GLY A 15 6.13 25.54 5.00
CA GLY A 15 4.97 26.39 5.31
C GLY A 15 4.53 26.23 6.77
N ASN A 16 3.32 25.72 7.00
CA ASN A 16 2.79 25.43 8.34
C ASN A 16 3.02 23.98 8.80
N SER A 17 3.70 23.16 8.00
CA SER A 17 3.95 21.74 8.27
C SER A 17 5.41 21.48 8.62
N LEU A 18 5.67 20.31 9.18
CA LEU A 18 7.02 19.75 9.34
C LEU A 18 7.19 18.58 8.37
N GLY A 19 8.41 18.35 7.91
CA GLY A 19 8.71 17.22 7.06
C GLY A 19 10.21 16.93 6.95
N ILE A 20 10.51 15.83 6.25
CA ILE A 20 11.85 15.37 5.92
C ILE A 20 11.93 15.06 4.43
N THR A 21 13.12 15.18 3.84
CA THR A 21 13.36 14.79 2.46
C THR A 21 13.78 13.34 2.38
N MET A 22 13.08 12.56 1.54
CA MET A 22 13.24 11.10 1.46
C MET A 22 13.40 10.58 0.02
N THR A 23 13.77 11.44 -0.94
CA THR A 23 13.79 11.11 -2.38
C THR A 23 14.45 9.78 -2.71
N ASP A 24 15.63 9.51 -2.14
CA ASP A 24 16.37 8.27 -2.41
C ASP A 24 15.65 7.03 -1.84
N ALA A 25 15.06 7.14 -0.65
CA ALA A 25 14.30 6.06 -0.03
C ALA A 25 13.01 5.76 -0.79
N LEU A 26 12.27 6.80 -1.22
CA LEU A 26 11.04 6.66 -2.01
C LEU A 26 11.31 5.96 -3.36
N LYS A 27 12.39 6.35 -4.05
CA LYS A 27 12.80 5.70 -5.31
C LYS A 27 13.12 4.22 -5.15
N GLN A 28 13.74 3.82 -4.03
CA GLN A 28 14.07 2.41 -3.78
C GLN A 28 12.83 1.52 -3.63
N ILE A 29 11.71 2.09 -3.19
CA ILE A 29 10.42 1.38 -3.11
C ILE A 29 9.50 1.65 -4.31
N GLY A 30 10.05 2.24 -5.38
CA GLY A 30 9.33 2.48 -6.63
C GLY A 30 8.13 3.42 -6.48
N LEU A 31 8.31 4.47 -5.68
CA LEU A 31 7.35 5.57 -5.56
C LEU A 31 7.82 6.78 -6.38
N ASP A 32 6.89 7.35 -7.12
CA ASP A 32 7.09 8.56 -7.91
C ASP A 32 6.13 9.70 -7.49
N GLN A 33 6.33 10.88 -8.06
CA GLN A 33 5.47 12.03 -7.80
C GLN A 33 4.02 11.70 -8.20
N GLY A 34 3.09 11.88 -7.26
CA GLY A 34 1.66 11.60 -7.46
C GLY A 34 1.23 10.25 -6.89
N ASP A 35 2.17 9.36 -6.54
CA ASP A 35 1.84 8.11 -5.84
C ASP A 35 1.31 8.37 -4.43
N THR A 36 0.42 7.47 -3.99
CA THR A 36 -0.13 7.50 -2.64
C THR A 36 0.63 6.52 -1.74
N VAL A 37 0.88 6.93 -0.50
CA VAL A 37 1.48 6.09 0.55
C VAL A 37 0.54 5.94 1.72
N GLN A 38 0.63 4.80 2.40
CA GLN A 38 0.06 4.61 3.72
C GLN A 38 1.11 4.96 4.78
N ILE A 39 0.69 5.68 5.81
CA ILE A 39 1.53 6.10 6.94
C ILE A 39 0.89 5.55 8.21
N ASP A 40 1.60 4.63 8.87
CA ASP A 40 1.23 4.10 10.18
C ASP A 40 2.13 4.76 11.22
N VAL A 41 1.55 5.36 12.28
CA VAL A 41 2.30 6.04 13.35
C VAL A 41 2.12 5.28 14.65
N ASN A 42 3.21 4.76 15.21
CA ASN A 42 3.21 4.11 16.51
C ASN A 42 3.75 5.07 17.57
N GLN A 43 2.86 5.66 18.36
CA GLN A 43 3.24 6.63 19.40
C GLN A 43 4.00 6.00 20.56
N THR A 44 3.82 4.69 20.82
CA THR A 44 4.49 3.98 21.91
C THR A 44 5.96 3.72 21.60
N THR A 45 6.27 3.35 20.36
CA THR A 45 7.66 3.12 19.92
C THR A 45 8.30 4.39 19.36
N GLY A 46 7.50 5.39 18.98
CA GLY A 46 7.98 6.60 18.29
C GLY A 46 8.28 6.37 16.81
N GLU A 47 7.79 5.27 16.23
CA GLU A 47 8.09 4.86 14.86
C GLU A 47 7.02 5.32 13.88
N ILE A 48 7.45 5.68 12.68
CA ILE A 48 6.58 5.93 11.53
C ILE A 48 6.93 4.92 10.46
N ILE A 49 5.94 4.14 10.01
CA ILE A 49 6.10 3.18 8.93
C ILE A 49 5.39 3.73 7.69
N ILE A 50 6.16 3.90 6.61
CA ILE A 50 5.66 4.40 5.32
C ILE A 50 5.70 3.25 4.32
N LYS A 51 4.58 2.98 3.66
CA LYS A 51 4.44 1.91 2.67
C LYS A 51 3.75 2.43 1.42
N LYS A 52 4.07 1.85 0.26
CA LYS A 52 3.29 2.08 -0.97
C LYS A 52 1.83 1.72 -0.70
N SER A 53 0.91 2.62 -1.03
CA SER A 53 -0.50 2.33 -0.88
C SER A 53 -0.90 1.26 -1.89
N THR A 54 -1.43 0.15 -1.41
CA THR A 54 -2.08 -0.88 -2.23
C THR A 54 -3.59 -0.70 -2.27
N LYS A 55 -4.11 0.43 -1.75
CA LYS A 55 -5.53 0.74 -1.83
C LYS A 55 -5.91 0.93 -3.30
N VAL A 56 -6.50 -0.11 -3.88
CA VAL A 56 -7.20 -0.04 -5.14
C VAL A 56 -8.54 0.61 -4.85
N SER A 57 -8.80 1.78 -5.41
CA SER A 57 -10.16 2.31 -5.41
C SER A 57 -11.02 1.38 -6.25
N LEU A 58 -12.09 0.82 -5.67
CA LEU A 58 -13.05 0.07 -6.46
C LEU A 58 -13.62 0.98 -7.55
N PRO A 59 -13.79 0.48 -8.79
CA PRO A 59 -14.48 1.21 -9.85
C PRO A 59 -15.84 1.72 -9.36
N SER A 60 -16.24 2.90 -9.83
CA SER A 60 -17.56 3.45 -9.51
C SER A 60 -18.66 2.43 -9.82
N GLY A 61 -19.47 2.08 -8.81
CA GLY A 61 -20.54 1.08 -8.92
C GLY A 61 -20.20 -0.30 -8.37
N ILE A 62 -18.97 -0.52 -7.88
CA ILE A 62 -18.58 -1.75 -7.18
C ILE A 62 -18.43 -1.43 -5.68
N SER A 63 -19.27 -2.04 -4.84
CA SER A 63 -19.17 -1.93 -3.39
C SER A 63 -18.16 -2.93 -2.82
N GLU A 64 -17.64 -2.64 -1.63
CA GLU A 64 -16.78 -3.58 -0.88
C GLU A 64 -17.55 -4.89 -0.60
N ASP A 65 -18.80 -4.81 -0.13
CA ASP A 65 -19.67 -5.96 0.10
C ASP A 65 -19.84 -6.87 -1.14
N PHE A 66 -19.87 -6.27 -2.34
CA PHE A 66 -19.94 -7.03 -3.59
C PHE A 66 -18.67 -7.84 -3.82
N MET A 67 -17.50 -7.26 -3.54
CA MET A 67 -16.21 -7.95 -3.67
C MET A 67 -16.07 -9.09 -2.66
N ASP A 68 -16.55 -8.89 -1.43
CA ASP A 68 -16.56 -9.92 -0.39
C ASP A 68 -17.48 -11.09 -0.77
N THR A 69 -18.67 -10.77 -1.30
CA THR A 69 -19.62 -11.77 -1.82
C THR A 69 -19.02 -12.53 -3.00
N LEU A 70 -18.41 -11.82 -3.96
CA LEU A 70 -17.76 -12.43 -5.13
C LEU A 70 -16.63 -13.38 -4.71
N THR A 71 -15.81 -12.97 -3.75
CA THR A 71 -14.72 -13.80 -3.21
C THR A 71 -15.29 -15.08 -2.59
N SER A 72 -16.34 -14.96 -1.78
CA SER A 72 -17.00 -16.11 -1.15
C SER A 72 -17.54 -17.11 -2.18
N VAL A 73 -18.15 -16.62 -3.27
CA VAL A 73 -18.64 -17.47 -4.37
C VAL A 73 -17.48 -18.13 -5.12
N ILE A 74 -16.41 -17.40 -5.43
CA ILE A 74 -15.24 -17.97 -6.11
C ILE A 74 -14.63 -19.08 -5.25
N ASP A 75 -14.51 -18.88 -3.94
CA ASP A 75 -13.98 -19.87 -3.01
C ASP A 75 -14.89 -21.12 -2.91
N GLU A 76 -16.22 -20.93 -2.85
CA GLU A 76 -17.20 -22.02 -2.82
C GLU A 76 -17.11 -22.91 -4.08
N TYR A 77 -16.92 -22.30 -5.25
CA TYR A 77 -16.90 -23.00 -6.53
C TYR A 77 -15.49 -23.24 -7.10
N ASP A 78 -14.43 -23.01 -6.32
CA ASP A 78 -13.03 -23.06 -6.78
C ASP A 78 -12.68 -24.36 -7.53
N GLN A 79 -13.10 -25.52 -7.00
CA GLN A 79 -12.87 -26.82 -7.64
C GLN A 79 -13.60 -26.96 -8.98
N THR A 80 -14.82 -26.43 -9.07
CA THR A 80 -15.62 -26.44 -10.30
C THR A 80 -15.02 -25.51 -11.35
N LEU A 81 -14.63 -24.29 -10.93
CA LEU A 81 -13.99 -23.30 -11.79
C LEU A 81 -12.64 -23.80 -12.33
N LYS A 82 -11.83 -24.45 -11.48
CA LYS A 82 -10.58 -25.11 -11.89
C LYS A 82 -10.83 -26.27 -12.86
N GLY A 83 -11.89 -27.06 -12.66
CA GLY A 83 -12.27 -28.15 -13.57
C GLY A 83 -12.72 -27.70 -14.96
N LEU A 84 -13.16 -26.44 -15.11
CA LEU A 84 -13.52 -25.85 -16.41
C LEU A 84 -12.30 -25.35 -17.21
N LYS A 85 -11.13 -25.23 -16.58
CA LYS A 85 -9.88 -24.75 -17.21
C LYS A 85 -9.36 -25.71 -18.28
N ASP A 86 -9.58 -27.00 -18.11
CA ASP A 86 -9.04 -28.06 -18.97
C ASP A 86 -10.03 -28.51 -20.06
N ARG A 87 -11.05 -27.70 -20.38
CA ARG A 87 -12.03 -27.92 -21.45
C ARG A 87 -11.95 -26.89 -22.55
#